data_AF-A0A1V9XM19-F1
#
_entry.id   AF-A0A1V9XM19-F1
#
_cell.length_a   1.000
_cell.length_b   1.000
_cell.length_c   1.000
_cell.angle_alpha   90.00
_cell.angle_beta   90.00
_cell.angle_gamma   90.00
#
_symmetry.space_group_name_H-M   'P 1'
#
loop_
_entity.id
_entity.type
_entity.pdbx_description
1 polymer ?
#
loop_
_entity_poly.entity_id
_entity_poly.type
_entity_poly.pdbx_seq_one_letter_code
_entity_poly.pdbx_strand_id
1 'polypeptide(L)'
;MSQAKSASGGASCSRDKEALLKSYQKRLKDDIRAMIDNFQEILKSSKMPTADEEGQVLRQLQCTEDQYEMSVRAANMVRAGEKLVRLIADIKQYLILNDFPFINDAIQASGQRFCNVQHECDQRLTALRDDMAAELYDLEEEYYSSVHKTPPTPTK
;
A
#
# COMPACT_ATOMS: atom_id res chain seq x y z
N MET A 1 42.02 -1.15 5.01
CA MET A 1 41.36 -1.63 3.77
C MET A 1 40.31 -2.62 4.23
N SER A 2 39.00 -2.44 4.14
CA SER A 2 38.15 -1.81 3.13
C SER A 2 36.88 -1.30 3.83
N GLN A 3 36.56 -0.01 3.70
CA GLN A 3 35.23 0.50 4.03
C GLN A 3 34.39 0.43 2.76
N ALA A 4 33.41 -0.46 2.74
CA ALA A 4 32.40 -0.52 1.70
C ALA A 4 31.42 0.65 1.89
N LYS A 5 31.53 1.60 0.97
CA LYS A 5 30.71 2.79 0.81
C LYS A 5 29.31 2.36 0.36
N SER A 6 28.30 2.42 1.24
CA SER A 6 26.89 2.26 0.84
C SER A 6 26.41 3.55 0.17
N ALA A 7 26.29 3.47 -1.15
CA ALA A 7 25.86 4.56 -2.01
C ALA A 7 24.36 4.86 -1.81
N SER A 8 24.06 6.08 -1.35
CA SER A 8 23.19 7.05 -2.04
C SER A 8 22.13 6.46 -3.01
N GLY A 9 21.08 5.82 -2.46
CA GLY A 9 19.89 5.40 -3.22
C GLY A 9 18.63 6.25 -2.97
N GLY A 10 18.65 7.17 -1.99
CA GLY A 10 17.43 7.84 -1.51
C GLY A 10 16.93 9.03 -2.34
N ALA A 11 17.79 9.65 -3.16
CA ALA A 11 17.47 10.93 -3.80
C ALA A 11 16.69 10.81 -5.13
N SER A 12 16.87 9.72 -5.90
CA SER A 12 16.16 9.52 -7.17
C SER A 12 14.71 9.12 -6.95
N CYS A 13 14.45 8.19 -6.04
CA CYS A 13 13.11 7.66 -5.74
C CYS A 13 12.13 8.75 -5.19
N SER A 14 12.65 9.70 -4.39
CA SER A 14 11.85 10.82 -3.88
C SER A 14 11.43 11.80 -4.99
N ARG A 15 12.31 12.04 -5.97
CA ARG A 15 12.06 12.95 -7.09
C ARG A 15 11.00 12.39 -8.05
N ASP A 16 11.03 11.08 -8.28
CA ASP A 16 10.04 10.37 -9.10
C ASP A 16 8.65 10.38 -8.44
N LYS A 17 8.61 10.23 -7.11
CA LYS A 17 7.39 10.37 -6.29
C LYS A 17 6.79 11.77 -6.38
N GLU A 18 7.60 12.82 -6.26
CA GLU A 18 7.13 14.20 -6.36
C GLU A 18 6.62 14.52 -7.78
N ALA A 19 7.32 14.04 -8.82
CA ALA A 19 6.89 14.18 -10.21
C ALA A 19 5.55 13.46 -10.48
N LEU A 20 5.37 12.26 -9.92
CA LEU A 20 4.13 11.50 -10.02
C LEU A 20 2.96 12.24 -9.36
N LEU A 21 3.15 12.77 -8.15
CA LEU A 21 2.11 13.54 -7.44
C LEU A 21 1.74 14.82 -8.20
N LYS A 22 2.73 15.52 -8.77
CA LYS A 22 2.48 16.68 -9.66
C LYS A 22 1.69 16.27 -10.91
N SER A 23 1.99 15.11 -11.49
CA SER A 23 1.24 14.57 -12.64
C SER A 23 -0.22 14.28 -12.29
N TYR A 24 -0.49 13.68 -11.13
CA TYR A 24 -1.87 13.47 -10.64
C TYR A 24 -2.62 14.78 -10.46
N GLN A 25 -1.99 15.78 -9.83
CA GLN A 25 -2.60 17.09 -9.65
C GLN A 25 -2.88 17.79 -10.99
N LYS A 26 -1.97 17.66 -11.96
CA LYS A 26 -2.17 18.19 -13.30
C LYS A 26 -3.36 17.52 -13.99
N ARG A 27 -3.40 16.18 -14.03
CA ARG A 27 -4.51 15.40 -14.62
C ARG A 27 -5.86 15.79 -14.03
N LEU A 28 -5.94 15.89 -12.70
CA LEU A 28 -7.14 16.33 -11.99
C LEU A 28 -7.63 17.71 -12.48
N LYS A 29 -6.72 18.69 -12.51
CA LYS A 29 -7.05 20.05 -12.95
C LYS A 29 -7.48 20.10 -14.41
N ASP A 30 -6.77 19.38 -15.28
CA ASP A 30 -7.03 19.37 -16.71
C ASP A 30 -8.38 18.72 -17.03
N ASP A 31 -8.71 17.59 -16.40
CA ASP A 31 -9.98 16.89 -16.65
C ASP A 31 -11.18 17.64 -16.01
N ILE A 32 -11.03 18.27 -14.84
CA ILE A 32 -12.08 19.15 -14.27
C ILE A 32 -12.31 20.36 -15.17
N ARG A 33 -11.22 21.02 -15.64
CA ARG A 33 -11.34 22.16 -16.54
C ARG A 33 -12.05 21.76 -17.83
N ALA A 34 -11.69 20.63 -18.42
CA ALA A 34 -12.35 20.11 -19.61
C ALA A 34 -13.87 19.89 -19.39
N MET A 35 -14.29 19.39 -18.23
CA MET A 35 -15.72 19.25 -17.92
C MET A 35 -16.43 20.61 -17.84
N ILE A 36 -15.82 21.59 -17.17
CA ILE A 36 -16.37 22.94 -17.02
C ILE A 36 -16.47 23.63 -18.38
N ASP A 37 -15.40 23.60 -19.17
CA ASP A 37 -15.33 24.27 -20.46
C ASP A 37 -16.39 23.70 -21.41
N ASN A 38 -16.48 22.36 -21.55
CA ASN A 38 -17.51 21.72 -22.39
C ASN A 38 -18.93 22.03 -21.90
N PHE A 39 -19.15 22.13 -20.59
CA PHE A 39 -20.47 22.47 -20.06
C PHE A 39 -20.87 23.93 -20.32
N GLN A 40 -19.95 24.88 -20.12
CA GLN A 40 -20.18 26.29 -20.45
C GLN A 40 -20.51 26.48 -21.93
N GLU A 41 -19.81 25.73 -22.75
CA GLU A 41 -20.01 25.66 -24.18
C GLU A 41 -21.41 25.11 -24.54
N ILE A 42 -21.87 24.02 -23.93
CA ILE A 42 -23.26 23.53 -24.09
C ILE A 42 -24.28 24.62 -23.73
N LEU A 43 -24.04 25.36 -22.64
CA LEU A 43 -24.93 26.45 -22.23
C LEU A 43 -24.98 27.59 -23.26
N LYS A 44 -23.87 27.90 -23.92
CA LYS A 44 -23.83 28.91 -25.01
C LYS A 44 -24.67 28.45 -26.20
N SER A 45 -24.48 27.22 -26.67
CA SER A 45 -25.22 26.64 -27.81
C SER A 45 -26.72 26.45 -27.51
N SER A 46 -27.10 26.34 -26.23
CA SER A 46 -28.51 26.24 -25.83
C SER A 46 -29.31 27.56 -25.92
N LYS A 47 -28.63 28.70 -26.11
CA LYS A 47 -29.31 30.00 -26.23
C LYS A 47 -29.88 30.15 -27.63
N MET A 48 -31.20 30.06 -27.74
CA MET A 48 -31.93 30.34 -28.97
C MET A 48 -31.77 31.82 -29.37
N PRO A 49 -31.41 32.15 -30.62
CA PRO A 49 -31.48 33.51 -31.12
C PRO A 49 -32.92 34.04 -31.02
N THR A 50 -33.07 35.28 -30.54
CA THR A 50 -34.33 36.03 -30.63
C THR A 50 -34.73 36.15 -32.10
N ALA A 51 -36.03 35.99 -32.37
CA ALA A 51 -36.59 35.61 -33.66
C ALA A 51 -36.45 36.62 -34.82
N ASP A 52 -35.60 37.64 -34.71
CA ASP A 52 -35.70 38.84 -35.52
C ASP A 52 -34.68 38.96 -36.67
N GLU A 53 -33.70 38.04 -36.83
CA GLU A 53 -32.57 38.31 -37.76
C GLU A 53 -32.19 37.21 -38.78
N GLU A 54 -32.75 35.99 -38.76
CA GLU A 54 -32.28 34.92 -39.67
C GLU A 54 -33.40 34.16 -40.42
N GLY A 55 -33.16 33.92 -41.72
CA GLY A 55 -34.07 33.14 -42.57
C GLY A 55 -34.27 31.71 -42.09
N GLN A 56 -35.48 31.16 -42.26
CA GLN A 56 -35.91 29.87 -41.70
C GLN A 56 -34.96 28.69 -41.99
N VAL A 57 -34.36 28.65 -43.18
CA VAL A 57 -33.42 27.58 -43.60
C VAL A 57 -32.09 27.68 -42.86
N LEU A 58 -31.56 28.89 -42.68
CA LEU A 58 -30.30 29.13 -41.98
C LEU A 58 -30.42 28.71 -40.50
N ARG A 59 -31.55 29.06 -39.89
CA ARG A 59 -31.88 28.65 -38.51
C ARG A 59 -31.92 27.14 -38.34
N GLN A 60 -32.50 26.41 -39.30
CA GLN A 60 -32.65 24.96 -39.22
C GLN A 60 -31.30 24.23 -39.38
N LEU A 61 -30.41 24.76 -40.23
CA LEU A 61 -29.02 24.30 -40.35
C LEU A 61 -28.24 24.55 -39.04
N GLN A 62 -28.32 25.76 -38.50
CA GLN A 62 -27.65 26.13 -37.25
C GLN A 62 -28.08 25.25 -36.08
N CYS A 63 -29.39 25.03 -35.89
CA CYS A 63 -29.88 24.15 -34.83
C CYS A 63 -29.37 22.70 -34.96
N THR A 64 -29.18 22.22 -36.19
CA THR A 64 -28.65 20.88 -36.44
C THR A 64 -27.15 20.82 -36.12
N GLU A 65 -26.38 21.85 -36.48
CA GLU A 65 -24.97 21.99 -36.12
C GLU A 65 -24.78 22.06 -34.59
N ASP A 66 -25.53 22.93 -33.92
CA ASP A 66 -25.50 23.09 -32.46
C ASP A 66 -25.83 21.77 -31.76
N GLN A 67 -26.78 20.99 -32.28
CA GLN A 67 -27.12 19.67 -31.75
C GLN A 67 -25.95 18.68 -31.81
N TYR A 68 -25.24 18.62 -32.95
CA TYR A 68 -24.06 17.77 -33.08
C TYR A 68 -22.93 18.24 -32.18
N GLU A 69 -22.70 19.55 -32.11
CA GLU A 69 -21.67 20.12 -31.24
C GLU A 69 -21.96 19.83 -29.76
N MET A 70 -23.20 20.03 -29.31
CA MET A 70 -23.64 19.71 -27.95
C MET A 70 -23.43 18.23 -27.62
N SER A 71 -23.69 17.33 -28.57
CA SER A 71 -23.46 15.88 -28.40
C SER A 71 -21.98 15.56 -28.19
N VAL A 72 -21.10 16.14 -29.00
CA VAL A 72 -19.64 15.98 -28.86
C VAL A 72 -19.15 16.53 -27.51
N ARG A 73 -19.64 17.70 -27.10
CA ARG A 73 -19.31 18.32 -25.82
C ARG A 73 -19.73 17.44 -24.64
N ALA A 74 -20.93 16.87 -24.69
CA ALA A 74 -21.40 15.93 -23.67
C ALA A 74 -20.52 14.67 -23.61
N ALA A 75 -20.16 14.10 -24.76
CA ALA A 75 -19.25 12.94 -24.82
C ALA A 75 -17.86 13.26 -24.24
N ASN A 76 -17.32 14.45 -24.50
CA ASN A 76 -16.05 14.90 -23.94
C ASN A 76 -16.11 15.03 -22.41
N MET A 77 -17.22 15.50 -21.85
CA MET A 77 -17.43 15.53 -20.39
C MET A 77 -17.42 14.13 -19.78
N VAL A 78 -18.12 13.17 -20.40
CA VAL A 78 -18.14 11.77 -19.93
C VAL A 78 -16.72 11.18 -19.96
N ARG A 79 -15.97 11.42 -21.04
CA ARG A 79 -14.58 10.96 -21.17
C ARG A 79 -13.66 11.58 -20.11
N ALA A 80 -13.83 12.86 -19.77
CA ALA A 80 -13.10 13.49 -18.68
C ALA A 80 -13.45 12.85 -17.33
N GLY A 81 -14.74 12.57 -17.09
CA GLY A 81 -15.20 11.83 -15.91
C GLY A 81 -14.56 10.45 -15.78
N GLU A 82 -14.47 9.69 -16.87
CA GLU A 82 -13.82 8.37 -16.87
C GLU A 82 -12.32 8.48 -16.51
N LYS A 83 -11.61 9.48 -17.05
CA LYS A 83 -10.20 9.71 -16.70
C LYS A 83 -10.02 10.05 -15.22
N LEU A 84 -10.95 10.78 -14.60
CA LEU A 84 -10.96 11.04 -13.16
C LEU A 84 -11.13 9.74 -12.36
N VAL A 85 -12.00 8.82 -12.79
CA VAL A 85 -12.15 7.50 -12.15
C VAL A 85 -10.85 6.70 -12.22
N ARG A 86 -10.16 6.70 -13.37
CA ARG A 86 -8.84 6.06 -13.49
C ARG A 86 -7.80 6.71 -12.59
N LEU A 87 -7.80 8.04 -12.48
CA LEU A 87 -6.91 8.77 -11.58
C LEU A 87 -7.13 8.36 -10.11
N ILE A 88 -8.39 8.15 -9.68
CA ILE A 88 -8.69 7.66 -8.32
C ILE A 88 -8.09 6.27 -8.11
N ALA A 89 -8.19 5.38 -9.10
CA ALA A 89 -7.59 4.05 -9.02
C ALA A 89 -6.06 4.12 -8.88
N ASP A 90 -5.40 4.97 -9.68
CA ASP A 90 -3.95 5.19 -9.62
C ASP A 90 -3.51 5.72 -8.23
N ILE A 91 -4.28 6.63 -7.64
CA ILE A 91 -4.02 7.17 -6.29
C ILE A 91 -4.16 6.08 -5.23
N LYS A 92 -5.22 5.26 -5.31
CA LYS A 92 -5.42 4.13 -4.37
C LYS A 92 -4.26 3.15 -4.44
N GLN A 93 -3.84 2.77 -5.65
CA GLN A 93 -2.70 1.87 -5.85
C GLN A 93 -1.42 2.48 -5.27
N TYR A 94 -1.17 3.77 -5.52
CA TYR A 94 -0.02 4.46 -4.96
C TYR A 94 -0.02 4.45 -3.42
N LEU A 95 -1.17 4.71 -2.76
CA LEU A 95 -1.26 4.68 -1.29
C LEU A 95 -1.01 3.28 -0.73
N ILE A 96 -1.66 2.26 -1.28
CA ILE A 96 -1.49 0.86 -0.84
C ILE A 96 -0.02 0.44 -0.92
N LEU A 97 0.65 0.76 -2.03
CA LEU A 97 2.05 0.35 -2.24
C LEU A 97 3.03 1.14 -1.36
N ASN A 98 2.76 2.40 -1.03
CA ASN A 98 3.66 3.19 -0.19
C ASN A 98 3.70 2.71 1.26
N ASP A 99 2.68 2.00 1.73
CA ASP A 99 2.63 1.49 3.10
C ASP A 99 3.40 0.16 3.26
N PHE A 100 3.69 -0.55 2.16
CA PHE A 100 4.37 -1.86 2.20
C PHE A 100 5.76 -1.85 2.82
N PRO A 101 6.67 -0.89 2.55
CA PRO A 101 7.99 -0.86 3.19
C PRO A 101 7.88 -0.80 4.72
N PHE A 102 7.04 0.09 5.26
CA PHE A 102 6.83 0.23 6.70
C PHE A 102 6.23 -1.05 7.31
N ILE A 103 5.24 -1.64 6.65
CA ILE A 103 4.63 -2.90 7.09
C ILE A 103 5.66 -4.03 7.09
N ASN A 104 6.50 -4.12 6.05
CA ASN A 104 7.56 -5.13 5.97
C ASN A 104 8.59 -4.95 7.08
N ASP A 105 9.01 -3.72 7.37
CA ASP A 105 9.93 -3.43 8.47
C ASP A 105 9.32 -3.85 9.82
N ALA A 106 8.02 -3.57 10.04
CA ALA A 106 7.31 -3.98 11.26
C ALA A 106 7.19 -5.51 11.40
N ILE A 107 6.94 -6.22 10.30
CA ILE A 107 6.92 -7.69 10.27
C ILE A 107 8.30 -8.24 10.59
N GLN A 108 9.35 -7.71 9.96
CA GLN A 108 10.73 -8.14 10.18
C GLN A 108 11.16 -7.91 11.63
N ALA A 109 10.85 -6.73 12.19
CA ALA A 109 11.12 -6.42 13.60
C ALA A 109 10.39 -7.39 14.55
N SER A 110 9.13 -7.71 14.26
CA SER A 110 8.37 -8.68 15.05
C SER A 110 8.97 -10.09 14.96
N GLY A 111 9.36 -10.52 13.75
CA GLY A 111 10.03 -11.81 13.54
C GLY A 111 11.34 -11.92 14.32
N GLN A 112 12.15 -10.86 14.34
CA GLN A 112 13.37 -10.82 15.15
C GLN A 112 13.06 -10.91 16.65
N ARG A 113 12.02 -10.20 17.13
CA ARG A 113 11.60 -10.30 18.54
C ARG A 113 11.20 -11.72 18.91
N PHE A 114 10.45 -12.42 18.06
CA PHE A 114 10.07 -13.81 18.31
C PHE A 114 11.29 -14.74 18.34
N CYS A 115 12.24 -14.59 17.42
CA CYS A 115 13.49 -15.36 17.45
C CYS A 115 14.27 -15.13 18.75
N ASN A 116 14.35 -13.89 19.22
CA ASN A 116 15.05 -13.57 20.46
C ASN A 116 14.38 -14.21 21.68
N VAL A 117 13.05 -14.13 21.77
CA VAL A 117 12.28 -14.76 22.85
C VAL A 117 12.42 -16.28 22.81
N GLN A 118 12.36 -16.87 21.62
CA GLN A 118 12.58 -18.31 21.46
C GLN A 118 13.98 -18.70 21.95
N HIS A 119 15.01 -17.97 21.53
CA HIS A 119 16.38 -18.25 21.96
C HIS A 119 16.56 -18.12 23.47
N GLU A 120 15.96 -17.11 24.09
CA GLU A 120 15.97 -16.94 25.54
C GLU A 120 15.25 -18.09 26.27
N CYS A 121 14.12 -18.55 25.72
CA CYS A 121 13.39 -19.69 26.28
C CYS A 121 14.21 -20.98 26.18
N ASP A 122 14.82 -21.23 25.03
CA ASP A 122 15.68 -22.40 24.79
C ASP A 122 16.90 -22.39 25.72
N GLN A 123 17.52 -21.23 25.94
CA GLN A 123 18.62 -21.08 26.90
C GLN A 123 18.18 -21.41 28.33
N ARG A 124 17.03 -20.88 28.76
CA ARG A 124 16.48 -21.15 30.11
C ARG A 124 16.11 -22.61 30.29
N LEU A 125 15.53 -23.25 29.28
CA LEU A 125 15.22 -24.69 29.30
C LEU A 125 16.49 -25.54 29.38
N THR A 126 17.54 -25.15 28.64
CA THR A 126 18.83 -25.84 28.68
C THR A 126 19.48 -25.72 30.05
N ALA A 127 19.50 -24.53 30.64
CA ALA A 127 20.01 -24.31 31.99
C ALA A 127 19.24 -25.14 33.03
N LEU A 128 17.90 -25.10 32.99
CA LEU A 128 17.06 -25.87 33.90
C LEU A 128 17.30 -27.38 33.79
N ARG A 129 17.47 -27.90 32.56
CA ARG A 129 17.83 -29.30 32.34
C ARG A 129 19.15 -29.65 33.01
N ASP A 130 20.16 -28.78 32.89
CA ASP A 130 21.48 -29.02 33.44
C ASP A 130 21.48 -28.96 34.97
N ASP A 131 20.73 -28.02 35.56
CA ASP A 131 20.51 -27.94 37.01
C ASP A 131 19.83 -29.20 37.54
N MET A 132 18.74 -29.65 36.90
CA MET A 132 18.04 -30.88 37.29
C MET A 132 18.93 -32.13 37.16
N ALA A 133 19.77 -32.19 36.12
CA ALA A 133 20.70 -33.30 35.93
C ALA A 133 21.77 -33.34 37.04
N ALA A 134 22.27 -32.17 37.46
CA ALA A 134 23.20 -32.07 38.58
C ALA A 134 22.54 -32.50 39.90
N GLU A 135 21.34 -32.00 40.21
CA GLU A 135 20.60 -32.40 41.42
C GLU A 135 20.32 -33.91 41.45
N LEU A 136 19.93 -34.51 40.33
CA LEU A 136 19.72 -35.96 40.23
C LEU A 136 21.01 -36.75 40.48
N TYR A 137 22.13 -36.30 39.92
CA TYR A 137 23.43 -36.94 40.12
C TYR A 137 23.84 -36.91 41.60
N ASP A 138 23.72 -35.76 42.25
CA ASP A 138 24.04 -35.61 43.68
C ASP A 138 23.15 -36.52 44.54
N LEU A 139 21.86 -36.60 44.22
CA LEU A 139 20.90 -37.45 44.93
C LEU A 139 21.20 -38.96 44.74
N GLU A 140 21.58 -39.36 43.52
CA GLU A 140 22.01 -40.73 43.23
C GLU A 140 23.28 -41.09 44.02
N GLU A 141 24.28 -40.20 44.05
CA GLU A 141 25.51 -40.41 44.81
C GLU A 141 25.24 -40.52 46.32
N GLU A 142 24.39 -39.66 46.88
CA GLU A 142 23.96 -39.74 48.28
C GLU A 142 23.23 -41.07 48.56
N TYR A 143 22.31 -41.48 47.68
CA TYR A 143 21.59 -42.75 47.83
C TYR A 143 22.55 -43.95 47.86
N TYR A 144 23.50 -44.03 46.91
CA TYR A 144 24.44 -45.14 46.80
C TYR A 144 25.52 -45.15 47.91
N SER A 145 25.81 -44.00 48.51
CA SER A 145 26.70 -43.88 49.67
C SER A 145 25.98 -44.13 51.01
N SER A 146 24.64 -44.06 51.04
CA SER A 146 23.83 -44.30 52.24
C SER A 146 23.79 -45.78 52.66
N VAL A 147 23.55 -46.00 53.96
CA VAL A 147 23.42 -47.33 54.58
C VAL A 147 22.08 -48.02 54.21
N HIS A 148 21.16 -47.30 53.55
CA HIS A 148 19.80 -47.73 53.22
C HIS A 148 19.66 -48.43 51.86
N LYS A 149 20.76 -48.87 51.26
CA LYS A 149 20.76 -49.67 50.02
C LYS A 149 19.72 -50.78 50.14
N THR A 150 18.68 -50.76 49.30
CA THR A 150 17.75 -51.89 49.23
C THR A 150 18.57 -53.14 48.88
N PRO A 151 18.51 -54.21 49.69
CA PRO A 151 19.29 -55.41 49.43
C PRO A 151 18.87 -56.00 48.07
N PRO A 152 19.80 -56.64 47.33
CA PRO A 152 19.47 -57.25 46.04
C PRO A 152 18.33 -58.24 46.21
N THR A 153 17.32 -58.16 45.33
CA THR A 153 16.27 -59.17 45.23
C THR A 153 16.94 -60.52 44.93
N PRO A 154 16.67 -61.58 45.72
CA PRO A 154 17.34 -62.86 45.52
C PRO A 154 16.90 -63.45 44.18
N THR A 155 17.85 -63.62 43.26
CA THR A 155 17.70 -64.41 42.04
C THR A 155 17.38 -65.85 42.43
N LYS A 156 16.24 -66.36 41.95
CA LYS A 156 15.94 -67.80 41.94
C LYS A 156 16.87 -68.54 40.99
#